data_AF-A0A538RFB4-F1
#
_entry.id   AF-A0A538RFB4-F1
#
_cell.length_a   1.000
_cell.length_b   1.000
_cell.length_c   1.000
_cell.angle_alpha   90.00
_cell.angle_beta   90.00
_cell.angle_gamma   90.00
#
_symmetry.space_group_name_H-M   'P 1'
#
loop_
_entity.id
_entity.type
_entity.pdbx_description
1 polymer ?
#
loop_
_entity_poly.entity_id
_entity_poly.type
_entity_poly.pdbx_seq_one_letter_code
_entity_poly.pdbx_strand_id
1 'polypeptide(L)' 'MSVESDIIRFIQGSPSAWFCDGCLALAVKVSLNDARAAIAELEPGRRIERRAERCSRCRRSSNATRFAGGAL' A
#
# COMPACT_ATOMS: atom_id res chain seq x y z
N MET A 1 12.43 2.97 11.52
CA MET A 1 11.17 3.30 10.81
C MET A 1 10.43 1.99 10.59
N SER A 2 9.11 1.98 10.76
CA SER A 2 8.30 0.76 10.63
C SER A 2 7.83 0.57 9.18
N VAL A 3 7.56 -0.67 8.77
CA VAL A 3 7.14 -0.99 7.40
C VAL A 3 5.84 -0.29 7.04
N GLU A 4 4.91 -0.16 7.97
CA GLU A 4 3.65 0.57 7.82
C GLU A 4 3.92 2.04 7.45
N SER A 5 4.86 2.68 8.15
CA SER A 5 5.21 4.08 7.93
C SER A 5 5.82 4.29 6.55
N ASP A 6 6.67 3.36 6.10
CA ASP A 6 7.29 3.41 4.78
C ASP A 6 6.27 3.18 3.65
N ILE A 7 5.33 2.23 3.84
CA ILE A 7 4.23 1.99 2.90
C ILE A 7 3.34 3.24 2.80
N ILE A 8 2.93 3.82 3.93
CA ILE A 8 2.13 5.06 3.96
C ILE A 8 2.85 6.19 3.25
N ARG A 9 4.12 6.43 3.56
CA ARG A 9 4.91 7.50 2.92
C ARG A 9 5.00 7.30 1.41
N PHE A 10 5.19 6.06 0.96
CA PHE A 10 5.23 5.74 -0.46
C PHE A 10 3.90 6.05 -1.17
N ILE A 11 2.77 5.58 -0.65
CA ILE A 11 1.46 5.81 -1.28
C ILE A 11 0.97 7.25 -1.13
N GLN A 12 1.38 7.97 -0.09
CA GLN A 12 1.14 9.41 0.06
C GLN A 12 1.82 10.23 -1.03
N GLY A 13 2.99 9.80 -1.53
CA GLY A 13 3.66 10.42 -2.67
C GLY A 13 2.92 10.26 -4.00
N SER A 14 1.87 9.42 -4.05
CA SER A 14 1.04 9.21 -5.23
C SER A 14 -0.41 8.92 -4.81
N PRO A 15 -1.13 9.91 -4.27
CA PRO A 15 -2.38 9.70 -3.54
C PRO A 15 -3.55 9.28 -4.44
N SER A 16 -3.41 9.29 -5.77
CA SER A 16 -4.38 8.78 -6.74
C SER A 16 -4.02 7.40 -7.32
N ALA A 17 -2.84 6.88 -7.00
CA ALA A 17 -2.34 5.61 -7.54
C ALA A 17 -2.72 4.43 -6.67
N TRP A 18 -2.90 3.27 -7.33
CA TRP A 18 -3.21 1.99 -6.71
C TRP A 18 -2.02 1.05 -6.85
N PHE A 19 -1.57 0.44 -5.76
CA PHE A 19 -0.40 -0.44 -5.76
C PHE A 19 -0.74 -1.82 -5.19
N CYS A 20 -0.40 -2.90 -5.92
CA CYS A 20 -0.53 -4.25 -5.37
C CYS A 20 0.57 -4.53 -4.33
N ASP A 21 0.33 -5.52 -3.47
CA ASP A 21 1.24 -5.92 -2.38
C ASP A 21 2.69 -6.09 -2.86
N GLY A 22 2.89 -6.76 -4.00
CA GLY A 22 4.23 -7.00 -4.55
C GLY A 22 4.96 -5.73 -4.99
N CYS A 23 4.23 -4.75 -5.53
CA CYS A 23 4.82 -3.46 -5.90
C CYS A 23 5.12 -2.60 -4.67
N LEU A 24 4.32 -2.72 -3.61
CA LEU A 24 4.59 -2.07 -2.33
C LEU A 24 5.81 -2.68 -1.65
N ALA A 25 5.87 -4.01 -1.56
CA ALA A 25 7.02 -4.73 -1.01
C ALA A 25 8.32 -4.34 -1.72
N LEU A 26 8.31 -4.29 -3.05
CA LEU A 26 9.45 -3.85 -3.85
C LEU A 26 9.81 -2.37 -3.60
N ALA A 27 8.82 -1.49 -3.47
CA ALA A 27 9.05 -0.07 -3.26
C ALA A 27 9.71 0.23 -1.91
N VAL A 28 9.31 -0.50 -0.86
CA VAL A 28 9.84 -0.32 0.50
C VAL A 28 10.95 -1.33 0.86
N LYS A 29 11.37 -2.16 -0.11
CA LYS A 29 12.48 -3.14 0.00
C LYS A 29 12.30 -4.16 1.14
N VAL A 30 11.09 -4.69 1.29
CA VAL A 30 10.76 -5.75 2.27
C VAL A 30 10.24 -7.00 1.57
N SER A 31 10.07 -8.09 2.32
CA SER A 31 9.44 -9.28 1.78
C SER A 31 7.96 -9.04 1.48
N LEU A 32 7.39 -9.83 0.56
CA LEU A 32 5.94 -9.77 0.28
C LEU A 32 5.11 -10.06 1.55
N ASN A 33 5.60 -10.92 2.44
CA ASN A 33 4.90 -11.28 3.67
C ASN A 33 4.86 -10.11 4.66
N ASP A 34 5.99 -9.42 4.84
CA ASP A 34 6.07 -8.24 5.73
C ASP A 34 5.20 -7.11 5.21
N ALA A 35 5.21 -6.88 3.89
CA ALA A 35 4.35 -5.88 3.28
C ALA A 35 2.87 -6.19 3.51
N ARG A 36 2.46 -7.47 3.40
CA ARG A 36 1.08 -7.91 3.67
C ARG A 36 0.68 -7.77 5.14
N ALA A 37 1.56 -8.11 6.07
CA ALA A 37 1.32 -7.93 7.49
C ALA A 37 1.12 -6.44 7.83
N ALA A 38 2.03 -5.58 7.40
CA ALA A 38 1.94 -4.13 7.61
C ALA A 38 0.67 -3.53 6.99
N ILE A 39 0.28 -4.03 5.82
CA ILE A 39 -0.97 -3.68 5.14
C ILE A 39 -2.20 -4.02 5.98
N ALA A 40 -2.22 -5.18 6.61
CA ALA A 40 -3.36 -5.65 7.40
C ALA A 40 -3.50 -4.81 8.67
N GLU A 41 -2.39 -4.38 9.27
CA GLU A 41 -2.37 -3.45 10.40
C GLU A 41 -2.86 -2.04 10.01
N LEU A 42 -2.71 -1.63 8.75
CA LEU A 42 -3.13 -0.31 8.27
C LEU A 42 -4.63 -0.22 7.92
N GLU A 43 -5.29 -1.34 7.56
CA GLU A 43 -6.71 -1.37 7.18
C GLU A 43 -7.66 -0.89 8.30
N PRO A 44 -7.55 -1.35 9.56
CA PRO A 44 -8.43 -0.93 10.65
C PRO A 44 -8.40 0.57 10.91
N GLY A 45 -7.23 1.20 10.72
CA GLY A 45 -7.02 2.63 10.94
C GLY A 45 -7.61 3.54 9.86
N ARG A 46 -8.25 2.97 8.82
CA ARG A 46 -8.76 3.71 7.64
C ARG A 46 -7.73 4.63 6.99
N ARG A 47 -6.43 4.34 7.14
CA ARG A 47 -5.35 5.11 6.48
C ARG A 47 -5.18 4.72 5.02
N ILE A 48 -5.68 3.54 4.65
CA ILE A 48 -5.59 2.97 3.31
C ILE A 48 -6.96 2.48 2.83
N GLU A 49 -7.15 2.56 1.53
CA GLU A 49 -8.25 1.91 0.82
C GLU A 49 -7.71 0.67 0.10
N ARG A 50 -8.52 -0.39 0.07
CA ARG A 50 -8.22 -1.65 -0.61
C ARG A 50 -9.38 -2.09 -1.46
N ARG A 51 -9.10 -2.48 -2.71
CA ARG A 51 -10.07 -3.11 -3.60
C ARG A 51 -9.39 -3.84 -4.75
N ALA A 52 -10.16 -4.66 -5.47
CA ALA A 52 -9.74 -5.20 -6.75
C ALA A 52 -9.61 -4.06 -7.77
N GLU A 53 -8.38 -3.77 -8.19
CA GLU A 53 -8.05 -2.66 -9.09
C GLU A 53 -6.78 -2.98 -9.89
N ARG A 54 -6.54 -2.24 -10.99
CA ARG A 54 -5.31 -2.36 -11.76
C ARG A 54 -4.16 -1.61 -11.06
N CYS A 55 -3.07 -2.32 -10.77
CA CYS A 55 -1.89 -1.67 -10.19
C CYS A 55 -1.29 -0.61 -11.15
N SER A 56 -1.09 0.61 -10.65
CA SER A 56 -0.50 1.73 -11.38
C SER A 56 0.95 1.47 -11.83
N ARG A 57 1.68 0.56 -11.15
CA ARG A 57 3.08 0.22 -11.47
C ARG A 57 3.21 -0.97 -12.41
N CYS A 58 2.78 -2.16 -12.00
CA CYS A 58 2.95 -3.38 -12.81
C CYS A 58 1.79 -3.68 -13.75
N ARG A 59 0.72 -2.88 -13.73
CA ARG A 59 -0.45 -2.99 -14.59
C ARG A 59 -1.24 -4.30 -14.48
N ARG A 60 -0.92 -5.17 -13.52
CA ARG A 60 -1.68 -6.39 -13.20
C ARG A 60 -2.93 -6.03 -12.40
N SER A 61 -4.02 -6.74 -12.67
CA SER A 61 -5.26 -6.66 -11.87
C SER A 61 -5.12 -7.53 -10.63
N SER A 62 -5.27 -6.94 -9.45
CA SER A 62 -5.18 -7.64 -8.16
C SER A 62 -5.85 -6.80 -7.07
N ASN A 63 -5.78 -7.25 -5.82
CA ASN A 63 -6.03 -6.35 -4.70
C ASN A 63 -4.91 -5.30 -4.67
N ALA A 64 -5.32 -4.03 -4.72
CA ALA A 64 -4.42 -2.91 -4.69
C ALA A 64 -4.79 -1.95 -3.56
N THR A 65 -3.78 -1.25 -3.08
CA THR A 65 -3.86 -0.31 -1.97
C THR A 65 -3.67 1.10 -2.47
N ARG A 66 -4.45 2.03 -1.92
CA ARG A 66 -4.30 3.46 -2.12
C ARG A 66 -4.37 4.16 -0.76
N PHE A 67 -3.83 5.38 -0.68
CA PHE A 67 -4.03 6.23 0.48
C PHE A 67 -5.50 6.68 0.58
N ALA A 68 -6.16 6.43 1.71
CA ALA A 68 -7.58 6.76 1.93
C ALA A 68 -7.80 8.23 2.36
N GLY A 69 -6.74 8.89 2.84
CA GLY A 69 -6.89 10.16 3.55
C GLY A 69 -7.29 9.93 5.01
N GLY A 70 -6.47 10.44 5.92
CA GLY A 70 -6.70 10.46 7.35
C GLY A 70 -5.87 11.60 7.95
N ALA A 71 -6.43 12.35 8.89
CA ALA A 71 -5.70 13.38 9.60
C ALA A 71 -4.49 12.74 10.31
N LEU A 72 -3.33 13.40 10.20
CA LEU A 72 -2.09 13.04 10.89
C LEU A 72 -2.28 13.07 12.41
#